data_AF-A0A6P1ZX99-F1
#
_entry.id   AF-A0A6P1ZX99-F1
#
_cell.length_a   1.000
_cell.length_b   1.000
_cell.length_c   1.000
_cell.angle_alpha   90.00
_cell.angle_beta   90.00
_cell.angle_gamma   90.00
#
_symmetry.space_group_name_H-M   'P 1'
#
loop_
_entity.id
_entity.type
_entity.pdbx_description
1 polymer ?
#
loop_
_entity_poly.entity_id
_entity_poly.type
_entity_poly.pdbx_seq_one_letter_code
_entity_poly.pdbx_strand_id
1 'polypeptide(L)'
;MSDIFDAEDILNLLVSGINKTTLETELTASNWISTPARGGSKSGSGMIWTSPDNQSSMRIMTQSHGSSYARVYNGPGGGAPGEQPLNAFGQPGTRAETHFNLLIENPQQNYEL
;
A
#
# COMPACT_ATOMS: atom_id res chain seq x y z
N MET A 1 -2.80 -17.11 9.05
CA MET A 1 -2.96 -15.66 8.92
C MET A 1 -1.83 -15.05 9.71
N SER A 2 -0.97 -14.29 9.05
CA SER A 2 0.07 -13.51 9.73
C SER A 2 -0.54 -12.15 9.99
N ASP A 3 -0.58 -11.72 11.25
CA ASP A 3 -1.10 -10.41 11.59
C ASP A 3 -0.10 -9.33 11.11
N ILE A 4 -0.57 -8.37 10.29
CA ILE A 4 0.26 -7.27 9.78
C ILE A 4 0.14 -6.12 10.77
N PHE A 5 1.17 -5.90 11.59
CA PHE A 5 1.10 -4.86 12.62
C PHE A 5 1.83 -3.58 12.24
N ASP A 6 2.88 -3.67 11.42
CA ASP A 6 3.75 -2.52 11.18
C ASP A 6 4.20 -2.35 9.71
N ALA A 7 5.08 -1.38 9.50
CA ALA A 7 5.63 -1.06 8.19
C ALA A 7 6.54 -2.16 7.63
N GLU A 8 7.26 -2.91 8.48
CA GLU A 8 8.17 -3.97 8.05
C GLU A 8 7.39 -5.14 7.45
N ASP A 9 6.30 -5.55 8.10
CA ASP A 9 5.39 -6.58 7.59
C ASP A 9 4.85 -6.22 6.20
N ILE A 10 4.39 -4.97 6.03
CA ILE A 10 3.90 -4.49 4.73
C ILE A 10 5.00 -4.48 3.69
N LEU A 11 6.19 -3.99 4.02
CA LEU A 11 7.31 -3.93 3.09
C LEU A 11 7.69 -5.33 2.61
N ASN A 12 7.69 -6.33 3.50
CA ASN A 12 7.94 -7.73 3.14
C ASN A 12 6.91 -8.27 2.13
N LEU A 13 5.62 -7.96 2.31
CA LEU A 13 4.57 -8.34 1.35
C LEU A 13 4.74 -7.64 -0.01
N LEU A 14 5.05 -6.35 0.01
CA LEU A 14 5.26 -5.56 -1.21
C LEU A 14 6.48 -6.04 -2.00
N VAL A 15 7.58 -6.34 -1.32
CA VAL A 15 8.81 -6.90 -1.92
C VAL A 15 8.57 -8.30 -2.49
N SER A 16 7.74 -9.11 -1.82
CA SER A 16 7.37 -10.45 -2.30
C SER A 16 6.45 -10.43 -3.51
N GLY A 17 5.85 -9.27 -3.83
CA GLY A 17 4.88 -9.11 -4.90
C GLY A 17 3.48 -9.54 -4.46
N ILE A 18 2.58 -8.56 -4.35
CA ILE A 18 1.19 -8.76 -3.94
C ILE A 18 0.26 -7.93 -4.84
N ASN A 19 -0.94 -8.46 -5.11
CA ASN A 19 -1.97 -7.70 -5.81
C ASN A 19 -2.74 -6.80 -4.83
N LYS A 20 -3.48 -5.83 -5.38
CA LYS A 20 -4.23 -4.86 -4.56
C LYS A 20 -5.29 -5.51 -3.68
N THR A 21 -6.15 -6.35 -4.23
CA THR A 21 -7.27 -6.95 -3.50
C THR A 21 -6.79 -7.81 -2.33
N THR A 22 -5.76 -8.64 -2.53
CA THR A 22 -5.17 -9.43 -1.45
C THR A 22 -4.56 -8.52 -0.38
N LEU A 23 -3.80 -7.49 -0.77
CA LEU A 23 -3.21 -6.55 0.19
C LEU A 23 -4.28 -5.84 1.03
N GLU A 24 -5.34 -5.32 0.41
CA GLU A 24 -6.46 -4.67 1.13
C GLU A 24 -7.23 -5.64 2.04
N THR A 25 -7.33 -6.92 1.65
CA THR A 25 -7.93 -7.97 2.49
C THR A 25 -7.11 -8.21 3.75
N GLU A 26 -5.80 -8.37 3.63
CA GLU A 26 -4.91 -8.61 4.77
C GLU A 26 -4.85 -7.41 5.72
N LEU A 27 -4.85 -6.18 5.18
CA LEU A 27 -4.93 -4.95 6.00
C LEU A 27 -6.23 -4.88 6.79
N THR A 28 -7.36 -5.21 6.15
CA THR A 28 -8.67 -5.24 6.81
C THR A 28 -8.69 -6.29 7.91
N ALA A 29 -8.18 -7.49 7.64
CA ALA A 29 -8.06 -8.56 8.64
C ALA A 29 -7.16 -8.15 9.82
N SER A 30 -6.14 -7.33 9.55
CA SER A 30 -5.19 -6.81 10.55
C SER A 30 -5.64 -5.50 11.21
N ASN A 31 -6.91 -5.11 11.04
CA ASN A 31 -7.52 -3.92 11.65
C ASN A 31 -6.91 -2.57 11.22
N TRP A 32 -6.25 -2.50 10.07
CA TRP A 32 -5.82 -1.22 9.51
C TRP A 32 -7.05 -0.41 9.08
N ILE A 33 -7.01 0.90 9.32
CA ILE A 33 -8.13 1.79 9.01
C ILE A 33 -7.88 2.47 7.68
N SER A 34 -8.84 2.35 6.76
CA SER A 34 -8.78 2.99 5.44
C SER A 34 -9.50 4.35 5.44
N THR A 35 -8.88 5.36 4.83
CA THR A 35 -9.50 6.66 4.53
C THR A 35 -9.21 7.08 3.09
N PRO A 36 -10.10 7.85 2.43
CA PRO A 36 -9.82 8.34 1.08
C PRO A 36 -8.57 9.24 1.05
N ALA A 37 -7.62 8.93 0.18
CA ALA A 37 -6.44 9.76 -0.01
C ALA A 37 -6.82 11.09 -0.69
N ARG A 38 -6.46 12.22 -0.08
CA ARG A 38 -6.68 13.55 -0.68
C ARG A 38 -5.47 13.91 -1.55
N GLY A 39 -5.62 13.95 -2.88
CA GLY A 39 -4.57 14.47 -3.75
C GLY A 39 -4.82 14.40 -5.27
N GLY A 40 -4.90 15.58 -5.90
CA GLY A 40 -4.63 15.92 -7.30
C GLY A 40 -5.11 14.99 -8.42
N SER A 41 -6.04 15.49 -9.24
CA SER A 41 -6.72 14.87 -10.40
C SER A 41 -5.88 14.08 -11.43
N LYS A 42 -4.55 14.08 -11.33
CA LYS A 42 -3.64 13.34 -12.22
C LYS A 42 -3.21 11.97 -11.68
N SER A 43 -3.42 11.67 -10.39
CA SER A 43 -2.87 10.46 -9.75
C SER A 43 -3.88 9.31 -9.61
N GLY A 44 -5.13 9.53 -10.07
CA GLY A 44 -6.23 8.59 -9.88
C GLY A 44 -6.84 8.61 -8.46
N SER A 45 -7.58 7.57 -8.10
CA SER A 45 -8.15 7.39 -6.76
C SER A 45 -7.19 6.63 -5.86
N GLY A 46 -7.32 6.78 -4.54
CA GLY A 46 -6.50 6.02 -3.61
C GLY A 46 -6.99 6.07 -2.19
N MET A 47 -6.41 5.19 -1.39
CA MET A 47 -6.70 5.01 0.03
C MET A 47 -5.42 5.20 0.83
N ILE A 48 -5.55 5.82 1.99
CA ILE A 48 -4.55 5.78 3.06
C ILE A 48 -5.02 4.73 4.05
N TRP A 49 -4.17 3.77 4.32
CA TRP A 49 -4.33 2.73 5.33
C TRP A 49 -3.43 3.08 6.49
N THR A 50 -3.99 3.27 7.69
CA THR A 50 -3.23 3.63 8.90
C THR A 50 -3.13 2.42 9.81
N SER A 51 -1.94 2.18 10.36
CA SER A 51 -1.69 1.06 11.27
C SER A 51 -2.49 1.19 12.57
N PRO A 52 -2.89 0.09 13.21
CA PRO A 52 -3.68 0.11 14.46
C PRO A 52 -3.02 0.91 15.61
N ASP A 53 -1.69 0.98 15.62
CA ASP A 53 -0.88 1.69 16.61
C ASP A 53 -0.59 3.17 16.24
N ASN A 54 -1.08 3.62 15.09
CA ASN A 54 -0.83 4.94 14.50
C ASN A 54 0.66 5.29 14.29
N GLN A 55 1.55 4.30 14.18
CA GLN A 55 2.98 4.54 13.93
C GLN A 55 3.33 4.58 12.44
N SER A 56 2.50 4.01 11.57
CA SER A 56 2.77 3.94 10.14
C SER A 56 1.51 4.05 9.30
N SER A 57 1.71 4.26 8.01
CA SER A 57 0.63 4.23 7.04
C SER A 57 1.11 3.74 5.70
N MET A 58 0.18 3.28 4.89
CA MET A 58 0.40 2.95 3.50
C MET A 58 -0.61 3.68 2.64
N ARG A 59 -0.13 4.29 1.55
CA ARG A 59 -0.99 4.86 0.53
C ARG A 59 -1.02 3.95 -0.68
N ILE A 60 -2.21 3.47 -1.04
CA ILE A 60 -2.47 2.71 -2.26
C ILE A 60 -3.15 3.64 -3.27
N MET A 61 -2.58 3.78 -4.46
CA MET A 61 -3.10 4.61 -5.54
C MET A 61 -3.37 3.76 -6.78
N THR A 62 -4.54 3.95 -7.39
CA THR A 62 -4.92 3.30 -8.65
C THR A 62 -4.94 4.33 -9.76
N GLN A 63 -4.13 4.11 -10.80
CA GLN A 63 -4.03 4.99 -11.96
C GLN A 63 -5.21 4.77 -12.92
N SER A 64 -5.45 5.71 -13.84
CA SER A 64 -6.58 5.66 -14.78
C SER A 64 -6.59 4.45 -15.71
N HIS A 65 -5.42 3.85 -15.98
CA HIS A 65 -5.29 2.64 -16.80
C HIS A 65 -5.30 1.34 -15.97
N GLY A 66 -5.71 1.40 -14.70
CA GLY A 66 -5.93 0.23 -13.85
C GLY A 66 -4.72 -0.25 -13.05
N SER A 67 -3.49 0.16 -13.37
CA SER A 67 -2.34 -0.21 -12.53
C SER A 67 -2.42 0.45 -11.17
N SER A 68 -1.95 -0.24 -10.13
CA SER A 68 -1.89 0.30 -8.78
C SER A 68 -0.48 0.25 -8.22
N TYR A 69 -0.16 1.18 -7.33
CA TYR A 69 1.09 1.21 -6.58
C TYR A 69 0.84 1.55 -5.11
N ALA A 70 1.75 1.12 -4.26
CA ALA A 70 1.76 1.39 -2.83
C ALA A 70 3.00 2.20 -2.44
N ARG A 71 2.85 3.01 -1.39
CA ARG A 71 3.94 3.70 -0.68
C ARG A 71 3.71 3.56 0.82
N VAL A 72 4.71 3.11 1.55
CA VAL A 72 4.68 2.99 3.02
C VAL A 72 5.34 4.22 3.63
N TYR A 73 4.84 4.72 4.76
CA TYR A 73 5.35 5.90 5.47
C TYR A 73 5.57 5.60 6.94
N ASN A 74 6.56 6.27 7.53
CA ASN A 74 6.90 6.22 8.96
C ASN A 74 5.99 7.10 9.85
N GLY A 75 4.73 7.27 9.46
CA GLY A 75 3.72 7.98 10.22
C GLY A 75 2.32 7.71 9.67
N PRO A 76 1.26 8.07 10.40
CA PRO A 76 -0.11 7.62 10.14
C PRO A 76 -0.84 8.38 9.00
N GLY A 77 -0.31 9.50 8.54
CA GLY A 77 -1.00 10.47 7.69
C GLY A 77 -0.90 10.26 6.19
N GLY A 78 -0.25 9.19 5.72
CA GLY A 78 -0.13 8.86 4.30
C GLY A 78 0.75 9.84 3.52
N GLY A 79 1.77 10.39 4.15
CA GLY A 79 2.65 11.43 3.62
C GLY A 79 2.35 12.83 4.17
N ALA A 80 1.90 12.91 5.42
CA ALA A 80 1.72 14.18 6.12
C ALA A 80 3.07 14.89 6.36
N PRO A 81 3.08 16.21 6.67
CA PRO A 81 4.32 16.93 6.94
C PRO A 81 5.18 16.23 8.00
N GLY A 82 6.44 15.94 7.64
CA GLY A 82 7.39 15.22 8.50
C GLY A 82 7.49 13.72 8.22
N GLU A 83 6.49 13.12 7.57
CA GLU A 83 6.53 11.71 7.19
C GLU A 83 7.39 11.50 5.93
N GLN A 84 8.14 10.41 5.92
CA GLN A 84 8.99 10.00 4.81
C GLN A 84 8.52 8.66 4.26
N PRO A 85 8.50 8.50 2.92
CA PRO A 85 8.21 7.21 2.32
C PRO A 85 9.38 6.24 2.55
N LEU A 86 9.08 4.99 2.84
CA LEU A 86 10.04 3.94 3.18
C LEU A 86 10.35 3.05 1.96
N ASN A 87 11.63 2.70 1.82
CA ASN A 87 12.12 1.74 0.84
C ASN A 87 12.00 0.29 1.37
N ALA A 88 12.45 -0.69 0.59
CA ALA A 88 12.40 -2.11 0.95
C ALA A 88 13.16 -2.48 2.24
N PHE A 89 14.03 -1.59 2.75
CA PHE A 89 14.78 -1.77 3.99
C PHE A 89 14.19 -0.98 5.17
N GLY A 90 12.99 -0.42 5.03
CA GLY A 90 12.37 0.40 6.07
C GLY A 90 13.00 1.78 6.26
N GLN A 91 13.77 2.26 5.28
CA GLN A 91 14.49 3.54 5.36
C GLN A 91 13.87 4.58 4.42
N PRO A 92 13.93 5.88 4.76
CA PRO A 92 13.59 6.95 3.82
C PRO A 92 14.37 6.78 2.51
N GLY A 93 13.67 6.86 1.38
CA GLY A 93 14.27 6.61 0.07
C GLY A 93 13.79 7.58 -1.02
N THR A 94 14.39 7.45 -2.19
CA THR A 94 13.96 8.16 -3.39
C THR A 94 12.60 7.68 -3.88
N ARG A 95 12.02 8.39 -4.85
CA ARG A 95 10.75 7.98 -5.48
C ARG A 95 10.83 6.56 -6.06
N ALA A 96 11.93 6.21 -6.72
CA ALA A 96 12.09 4.92 -7.38
C ALA A 96 12.16 3.76 -6.37
N GLU A 97 12.72 4.00 -5.19
CA GLU A 97 12.92 2.97 -4.15
C GLU A 97 11.69 2.76 -3.27
N THR A 98 10.77 3.72 -3.27
CA THR A 98 9.62 3.76 -2.34
C THR A 98 8.28 3.53 -3.02
N HIS A 99 8.26 3.40 -4.36
CA HIS A 99 7.06 3.07 -5.13
C HIS A 99 7.04 1.58 -5.44
N PHE A 100 6.15 0.85 -4.78
CA PHE A 100 5.96 -0.58 -4.99
C PHE A 100 4.79 -0.77 -5.95
N ASN A 101 5.06 -1.28 -7.15
CA ASN A 101 4.01 -1.63 -8.08
C ASN A 101 3.28 -2.88 -7.59
N LEU A 102 1.95 -2.80 -7.52
CA LEU A 102 1.12 -3.95 -7.17
C LEU A 102 0.92 -4.83 -8.40
N LEU A 103 0.83 -6.14 -8.19
CA LEU A 103 0.54 -7.08 -9.26
C LEU A 103 -0.83 -6.76 -9.86
N ILE A 104 -0.91 -6.77 -11.19
CA ILE A 104 -2.17 -6.64 -11.91
C ILE A 104 -2.98 -7.91 -11.62
N GLU A 105 -4.25 -7.74 -11.24
CA GLU A 105 -5.17 -8.87 -11.16
C GLU A 105 -5.30 -9.50 -12.55
N ASN A 106 -4.94 -10.76 -12.70
CA ASN A 106 -5.25 -11.50 -13.92
C ASN A 106 -6.70 -11.97 -13.82
N PRO A 107 -7.64 -11.45 -14.64
CA PRO A 107 -9.03 -11.91 -14.64
C PRO A 107 -9.23 -13.28 -15.33
N GLN A 108 -8.18 -14.10 -15.49
CA GLN A 108 -8.25 -15.37 -16.21
C GLN A 108 -7.68 -16.54 -15.40
N GLN A 109 -8.45 -16.99 -14.42
CA GLN A 109 -8.46 -18.40 -13.96
C GLN A 109 -9.87 -18.81 -13.56
N ASN A 110 -10.85 -18.54 -14.44
CA ASN A 110 -12.23 -19.02 -14.25
C ASN A 110 -12.86 -19.40 -15.59
N TYR A 111 -12.18 -20.21 -16.42
CA TYR A 111 -12.85 -21.08 -17.39
C TYR A 111 -11.99 -22.33 -17.60
N GLU A 112 -12.67 -23.48 -17.70
CA GLU A 112 -12.20 -24.87 -17.88
C GLU A 112 -11.88 -25.58 -16.55
N LEU A 113 -12.67 -26.55 -16.08
CA LEU A 113 -13.44 -27.62 -16.75
C LEU A 113 -14.86 -27.80 -16.18
#